data_AF-A0A650F2C1-F1
#
_entry.id   AF-A0A650F2C1-F1
#
_cell.length_a   1.000
_cell.length_b   1.000
_cell.length_c   1.000
_cell.angle_alpha   90.00
_cell.angle_beta   90.00
_cell.angle_gamma   90.00
#
_symmetry.space_group_name_H-M   'P 1'
#
loop_
_entity.id
_entity.type
_entity.pdbx_description
1 polymer ?
#
loop_
_entity_poly.entity_id
_entity_poly.type
_entity_poly.pdbx_seq_one_letter_code
_entity_poly.pdbx_strand_id
1 'polypeptide(L)'
;MNKANLCYYICMKTLARFIQTKRNEMGYTQKGLAIAANISVDIVEEVEAGKELFLSVTVRQALAKALKCEPDEIKAFEKDIASAIVSPEIIESLKQLILNGAGGLKCPKCGAPLDTRIARMYDLEDNLILHPKAHCTKCPFQIHS
;
A
#
# COMPACT_ATOMS: atom_id res chain seq x y z
N MET A 1 -5.14 -9.32 -35.58
CA MET A 1 -4.34 -8.90 -34.40
C MET A 1 -3.37 -10.02 -34.04
N ASN A 2 -2.05 -9.81 -34.14
CA ASN A 2 -1.04 -10.86 -33.93
C ASN A 2 -0.80 -11.15 -32.43
N LYS A 3 -0.55 -12.43 -32.09
CA LYS A 3 -0.18 -12.91 -30.73
C LYS A 3 1.00 -12.14 -30.11
N ALA A 4 1.94 -11.66 -30.93
CA ALA A 4 3.07 -10.84 -30.50
C ALA A 4 2.65 -9.47 -29.93
N ASN A 5 1.63 -8.83 -30.54
CA ASN A 5 1.10 -7.55 -30.06
C ASN A 5 0.27 -7.72 -28.78
N LEU A 6 -0.41 -8.86 -28.62
CA LEU A 6 -1.14 -9.17 -27.38
C LEU A 6 -0.17 -9.45 -26.22
N CYS A 7 0.95 -10.14 -26.48
CA CYS A 7 2.01 -10.37 -25.49
C CYS A 7 2.70 -9.05 -25.07
N TYR A 8 2.95 -8.15 -26.04
CA TYR A 8 3.46 -6.80 -25.79
C TYR A 8 2.51 -5.99 -24.90
N TYR A 9 1.20 -6.00 -25.19
CA TYR A 9 0.19 -5.28 -24.41
C TYR A 9 -0.03 -5.82 -22.99
N ILE A 10 0.19 -7.12 -22.78
CA ILE A 10 0.10 -7.77 -21.45
C ILE A 10 1.39 -7.53 -20.64
N CYS A 11 2.54 -7.44 -21.32
CA CYS A 11 3.85 -7.09 -20.72
C CYS A 11 3.94 -5.59 -20.31
N MET A 12 3.12 -4.72 -20.90
CA MET A 12 3.09 -3.27 -20.63
C MET A 12 2.38 -2.82 -19.34
N LYS A 13 1.91 -3.74 -18.48
CA LYS A 13 1.01 -3.38 -17.35
C LYS A 13 1.68 -3.33 -15.97
N THR A 14 3.00 -3.21 -15.88
CA THR A 14 3.69 -3.13 -14.58
C THR A 14 4.32 -1.76 -14.36
N LEU A 15 4.23 -1.25 -13.13
CA LEU A 15 4.91 -0.04 -12.69
C LEU A 15 6.39 -0.03 -13.08
N ALA A 16 7.10 -1.14 -12.80
CA ALA A 16 8.51 -1.33 -13.13
C ALA A 16 8.80 -1.05 -14.61
N ARG A 17 7.97 -1.59 -15.52
CA ARG A 17 8.17 -1.44 -16.96
C ARG A 17 7.79 -0.05 -17.45
N PHE A 18 6.75 0.54 -16.87
CA PHE A 18 6.36 1.93 -17.15
C PHE A 18 7.51 2.89 -16.82
N ILE A 19 8.09 2.78 -15.62
CA ILE A 19 9.22 3.62 -15.18
C ILE A 19 10.45 3.38 -16.05
N GLN A 20 10.82 2.13 -16.34
CA GLN A 20 11.94 1.84 -17.26
C GLN A 20 11.76 2.46 -18.64
N THR A 21 10.57 2.34 -19.20
CA THR A 21 10.28 2.84 -20.56
C THR A 21 10.39 4.35 -20.57
N LYS A 22 9.74 5.03 -19.62
CA LYS A 22 9.82 6.48 -19.48
C LYS A 22 11.23 6.98 -19.20
N ARG A 23 12.00 6.28 -18.37
CA ARG A 23 13.39 6.60 -18.10
C ARG A 23 14.24 6.52 -19.38
N ASN A 24 14.05 5.48 -20.18
CA ASN A 24 14.76 5.29 -21.44
C ASN A 24 14.36 6.33 -22.50
N GLU A 25 13.06 6.69 -22.60
CA GLU A 25 12.58 7.79 -23.46
C GLU A 25 13.25 9.12 -23.11
N MET A 26 13.50 9.36 -21.82
CA MET A 26 14.17 10.56 -21.31
C MET A 26 15.70 10.50 -21.36
N GLY A 27 16.28 9.37 -21.77
CA GLY A 27 17.73 9.17 -21.83
C GLY A 27 18.43 9.12 -20.47
N TYR A 28 17.70 8.86 -19.39
CA TYR A 28 18.27 8.79 -18.04
C TYR A 28 18.85 7.40 -17.74
N THR A 29 19.96 7.36 -17.01
CA THR A 29 20.38 6.16 -16.28
C THR A 29 19.58 6.05 -14.97
N GLN A 30 19.57 4.90 -14.29
CA GLN A 30 18.89 4.76 -12.99
C GLN A 30 19.39 5.80 -11.98
N LYS A 31 20.71 6.01 -11.94
CA LYS A 31 21.34 7.07 -11.12
C LYS A 31 20.93 8.47 -11.59
N GLY A 32 20.88 8.71 -12.90
CA GLY A 32 20.43 9.98 -13.46
C GLY A 32 18.99 10.32 -13.10
N LEU A 33 18.09 9.33 -13.13
CA LEU A 33 16.70 9.48 -12.70
C LEU A 33 16.61 9.78 -11.21
N ALA A 34 17.37 9.06 -10.37
CA ALA A 34 17.40 9.28 -8.93
C ALA A 34 17.81 10.73 -8.57
N ILE A 35 18.84 11.25 -9.24
CA ILE A 35 19.29 12.64 -9.07
C ILE A 35 18.21 13.62 -9.56
N ALA A 36 17.62 13.37 -10.73
CA ALA A 36 16.57 14.23 -11.29
C ALA A 36 15.29 14.27 -10.43
N ALA A 37 14.92 13.13 -9.84
CA ALA A 37 13.78 13.00 -8.95
C ALA A 37 14.11 13.34 -7.49
N ASN A 38 15.38 13.57 -7.13
CA ASN A 38 15.82 13.79 -5.75
C ASN A 38 15.39 12.67 -4.79
N ILE A 39 15.62 11.41 -5.19
CA ILE A 39 15.34 10.19 -4.40
C ILE A 39 16.59 9.29 -4.35
N SER A 40 16.61 8.29 -3.46
CA SER A 40 17.70 7.31 -3.44
C SER A 40 17.69 6.47 -4.72
N VAL A 41 18.89 6.12 -5.20
CA VAL A 41 19.07 5.19 -6.33
C VAL A 41 18.43 3.84 -6.02
N ASP A 42 18.52 3.38 -4.77
CA ASP A 42 17.96 2.10 -4.33
C ASP A 42 16.46 2.03 -4.61
N ILE A 43 15.73 3.13 -4.39
CA ILE A 43 14.28 3.20 -4.64
C ILE A 43 14.00 2.99 -6.15
N VAL A 44 14.79 3.62 -7.02
CA VAL A 44 14.63 3.45 -8.47
C VAL A 44 14.92 2.01 -8.89
N GLU A 45 15.98 1.42 -8.34
CA GLU A 45 16.36 0.03 -8.62
C GLU A 45 15.31 -0.97 -8.12
N GLU A 46 14.76 -0.77 -6.93
CA GLU A 46 13.71 -1.62 -6.36
C GLU A 46 12.40 -1.53 -7.13
N VAL A 47 12.04 -0.33 -7.61
CA VAL A 47 10.88 -0.11 -8.48
C VAL A 47 11.07 -0.80 -9.83
N GLU A 48 12.22 -0.60 -10.48
CA GLU A 48 12.50 -1.23 -11.78
C GLU A 48 12.69 -2.75 -11.69
N ALA A 49 13.10 -3.27 -10.53
CA ALA A 49 13.15 -4.69 -10.23
C ALA A 49 11.77 -5.28 -9.87
N GLY A 50 10.75 -4.45 -9.71
CA GLY A 50 9.39 -4.87 -9.33
C GLY A 50 9.26 -5.36 -7.87
N LYS A 51 10.22 -4.99 -7.01
CA LYS A 51 10.14 -5.23 -5.56
C LYS A 51 9.17 -4.27 -4.91
N GLU A 52 9.20 -3.01 -5.36
CA GLU A 52 8.27 -1.98 -4.90
C GLU A 52 7.06 -1.92 -5.83
N LEU A 53 5.89 -2.24 -5.27
CA LEU A 53 4.62 -2.31 -6.00
C LEU A 53 3.75 -1.07 -5.78
N PHE A 54 4.08 -0.26 -4.77
CA PHE A 54 3.34 0.93 -4.40
C PHE A 54 4.29 2.05 -3.97
N LEU A 55 4.17 3.24 -4.56
CA LEU A 55 5.03 4.36 -4.22
C LEU A 55 4.34 5.28 -3.22
N SER A 56 5.12 5.76 -2.24
CA SER A 56 4.68 6.86 -1.39
C SER A 56 4.32 8.08 -2.24
N VAL A 57 3.38 8.90 -1.77
CA VAL A 57 2.91 10.10 -2.50
C VAL A 57 4.08 10.99 -2.90
N THR A 58 5.05 11.17 -2.01
CA THR A 58 6.26 11.97 -2.25
C THR A 58 7.13 11.39 -3.37
N VAL A 59 7.38 10.07 -3.35
CA VAL A 59 8.18 9.40 -4.39
C VAL A 59 7.46 9.44 -5.74
N ARG A 60 6.14 9.26 -5.74
CA ARG A 60 5.32 9.35 -6.96
C ARG A 60 5.38 10.73 -7.60
N GLN A 61 5.23 11.79 -6.80
CA GLN A 61 5.33 13.17 -7.28
C GLN A 61 6.73 13.51 -7.80
N ALA A 62 7.76 13.03 -7.10
CA ALA A 62 9.16 13.19 -7.50
C ALA A 62 9.45 12.52 -8.86
N LEU A 63 9.04 11.26 -9.02
CA LEU A 63 9.21 10.50 -10.27
C LEU A 63 8.39 11.12 -11.40
N ALA A 64 7.14 11.51 -11.13
CA ALA A 64 6.28 12.18 -12.12
C ALA A 64 6.93 13.46 -12.67
N LYS A 65 7.48 14.29 -11.78
CA LYS A 65 8.20 15.51 -12.16
C LYS A 65 9.44 15.23 -13.02
N ALA A 66 10.24 14.22 -12.65
CA ALA A 66 11.45 13.86 -13.39
C ALA A 66 11.15 13.22 -14.75
N LEU A 67 10.08 12.41 -14.83
CA LEU A 67 9.66 11.70 -16.04
C LEU A 67 8.69 12.49 -16.92
N LYS A 68 8.32 13.72 -16.52
CA LYS A 68 7.37 14.59 -17.21
C LYS A 68 6.03 13.90 -17.49
N CYS A 69 5.54 13.13 -16.52
CA CYS A 69 4.22 12.51 -16.55
C CYS A 69 3.39 13.00 -15.37
N GLU A 70 2.09 12.76 -15.42
CA GLU A 70 1.21 13.05 -14.30
C GLU A 70 1.37 11.98 -13.20
N PRO A 71 1.32 12.35 -11.91
CA PRO A 71 1.38 11.38 -10.81
C PRO A 71 0.29 10.30 -10.92
N ASP A 72 -0.88 10.66 -11.48
CA ASP A 72 -1.99 9.72 -11.67
C ASP A 72 -1.70 8.65 -12.72
N GLU A 73 -0.85 8.94 -13.71
CA GLU A 73 -0.40 7.93 -14.67
C GLU A 73 0.43 6.86 -13.97
N ILE A 74 1.36 7.26 -13.09
CA ILE A 74 2.15 6.31 -12.29
C ILE A 74 1.23 5.50 -11.38
N LYS A 75 0.26 6.17 -10.74
CA LYS A 75 -0.72 5.52 -9.86
C LYS A 75 -1.56 4.46 -10.58
N ALA A 76 -1.89 4.66 -11.86
CA ALA A 76 -2.65 3.67 -12.64
C ALA A 76 -1.90 2.34 -12.84
N PHE A 77 -0.56 2.36 -12.78
CA PHE A 77 0.28 1.16 -12.89
C PHE A 77 0.72 0.59 -11.54
N GLU A 78 0.51 1.33 -10.46
CA GLU A 78 0.64 0.77 -9.12
C GLU A 78 -0.40 -0.34 -9.00
N LYS A 79 0.07 -1.54 -8.66
CA LYS A 79 -0.85 -2.54 -8.12
C LYS A 79 -1.14 -2.04 -6.73
N ASP A 80 -2.14 -1.19 -6.69
CA ASP A 80 -2.75 -0.74 -5.47
C ASP A 80 -2.84 -2.00 -4.60
N ILE A 81 -2.13 -1.99 -3.48
CA ILE A 81 -2.59 -2.76 -2.31
C ILE A 81 -3.84 -2.00 -1.79
N ALA A 82 -4.72 -1.58 -2.71
CA ALA A 82 -6.09 -1.24 -2.48
C ALA A 82 -6.65 -2.52 -1.90
N SER A 83 -6.57 -2.53 -0.58
CA SER A 83 -7.47 -3.20 0.29
C SER A 83 -7.80 -4.61 -0.22
N ALA A 84 -7.17 -5.61 0.42
CA ALA A 84 -8.07 -6.51 1.11
C ALA A 84 -9.00 -5.58 1.91
N ILE A 85 -10.16 -5.22 1.31
CA ILE A 85 -11.25 -4.56 2.00
C ILE A 85 -11.56 -5.61 3.02
N VAL A 86 -11.01 -5.41 4.21
CA VAL A 86 -11.38 -6.23 5.33
C VAL A 86 -12.86 -5.92 5.44
N SER A 87 -13.68 -6.88 5.03
CA SER A 87 -15.11 -6.66 4.96
C SER A 87 -15.55 -6.19 6.35
N PRO A 88 -16.55 -5.30 6.43
CA PRO A 88 -17.06 -4.86 7.73
C PRO A 88 -17.42 -6.05 8.63
N GLU A 89 -17.84 -7.17 8.05
CA GLU A 89 -18.06 -8.46 8.72
C GLU A 89 -16.80 -9.03 9.41
N ILE A 90 -15.63 -8.97 8.77
CA ILE A 90 -14.36 -9.41 9.37
C ILE A 90 -13.95 -8.45 10.50
N ILE A 91 -14.17 -7.15 10.33
CA ILE A 91 -13.91 -6.16 11.38
C ILE A 91 -14.81 -6.43 12.59
N GLU A 92 -16.10 -6.68 12.37
CA GLU A 92 -17.06 -6.98 13.43
C GLU A 92 -16.73 -8.29 14.14
N SER A 93 -16.36 -9.33 13.38
CA SER A 93 -15.89 -10.59 13.93
C SER A 93 -14.65 -10.40 14.81
N LEU A 94 -13.70 -9.56 14.38
CA LEU A 94 -12.53 -9.23 15.18
C LEU A 94 -12.90 -8.43 16.44
N LYS A 95 -13.86 -7.48 16.36
CA LYS A 95 -14.36 -6.75 17.53
C LYS A 95 -14.97 -7.71 18.56
N GLN A 96 -15.80 -8.67 18.12
CA GLN A 96 -16.37 -9.68 19.01
C GLN A 96 -15.30 -10.58 19.63
N LEU A 97 -14.31 -11.02 18.85
CA LEU A 97 -13.20 -11.82 19.37
C LEU A 97 -12.38 -11.07 20.43
N ILE A 98 -12.14 -9.77 20.23
CA ILE A 98 -11.45 -8.92 21.21
C ILE A 98 -12.29 -8.78 22.49
N LEU A 99 -13.60 -8.55 22.36
CA LEU A 99 -14.53 -8.49 23.51
C LEU A 99 -14.58 -9.81 24.29
N ASN A 100 -14.49 -10.94 23.58
CA ASN A 100 -14.46 -12.29 24.18
C ASN A 100 -13.09 -12.66 24.77
N GLY A 101 -12.08 -11.78 24.69
CA GLY A 101 -10.75 -12.01 25.26
C GLY A 101 -9.84 -12.93 24.43
N ALA A 102 -10.11 -13.09 23.13
CA ALA A 102 -9.26 -13.89 22.25
C ALA A 102 -7.88 -13.23 22.09
N GLY A 103 -6.83 -13.92 22.54
CA GLY A 103 -5.44 -13.52 22.36
C GLY A 103 -4.86 -14.02 21.03
N GLY A 104 -3.86 -13.31 20.49
CA GLY A 104 -3.09 -13.77 19.32
C GLY A 104 -3.78 -13.56 17.98
N LEU A 105 -4.67 -12.56 17.85
CA LEU A 105 -5.31 -12.22 16.58
C LEU A 105 -4.28 -11.77 15.54
N LYS A 106 -4.50 -12.18 14.28
CA LYS A 106 -3.64 -11.82 13.15
C LYS A 106 -4.28 -10.71 12.33
N CYS A 107 -3.45 -9.82 11.82
CA CYS A 107 -3.88 -8.73 10.98
C CYS A 107 -4.44 -9.29 9.66
N PRO A 108 -5.71 -8.99 9.31
CA PRO A 108 -6.31 -9.46 8.07
C PRO A 108 -5.65 -8.85 6.82
N LYS A 109 -4.85 -7.78 6.99
CA LYS A 109 -4.16 -7.09 5.90
C LYS A 109 -2.76 -7.63 5.61
N CYS A 110 -2.00 -8.05 6.63
CA CYS A 110 -0.60 -8.45 6.46
C CYS A 110 -0.19 -9.72 7.21
N GLY A 111 -1.09 -10.36 7.97
CA GLY A 111 -0.84 -11.58 8.73
C GLY A 111 0.01 -11.41 10.00
N ALA A 112 0.52 -10.21 10.28
CA ALA A 112 1.28 -9.90 11.49
C ALA A 112 0.39 -9.91 12.75
N PRO A 113 0.93 -10.12 13.96
CA PRO A 113 0.14 -10.08 15.19
C PRO A 113 -0.50 -8.70 15.40
N LEU A 114 -1.74 -8.72 15.86
CA LEU A 114 -2.50 -7.55 16.32
C LEU A 114 -2.25 -7.38 17.82
N ASP A 115 -1.97 -6.14 18.21
CA ASP A 115 -2.04 -5.72 19.60
C ASP A 115 -3.47 -5.25 19.88
N THR A 116 -4.13 -5.92 20.81
CA THR A 116 -5.56 -5.76 21.12
C THR A 116 -5.73 -5.26 22.56
N ARG A 117 -6.65 -4.31 22.75
CA ARG A 117 -7.01 -3.78 24.07
C ARG A 117 -8.49 -3.46 24.14
N ILE A 118 -9.06 -3.56 25.32
CA ILE A 118 -10.45 -3.14 25.59
C ILE A 118 -10.40 -1.83 26.36
N ALA A 119 -10.85 -0.75 25.74
CA ALA A 119 -11.02 0.53 26.42
C ALA A 119 -12.38 0.54 27.13
N ARG A 120 -12.39 0.94 28.40
CA ARG A 120 -13.61 1.08 29.21
C ARG A 120 -14.02 2.53 29.22
N MET A 121 -15.25 2.84 28.83
CA MET A 121 -15.80 4.20 28.82
C MET A 121 -17.17 4.17 29.49
N TYR A 122 -17.62 5.31 30.00
CA TYR A 122 -18.95 5.49 30.55
C TYR A 122 -19.73 6.41 29.61
N ASP A 123 -21.00 6.08 29.35
CA ASP A 123 -21.90 6.98 28.63
C ASP A 123 -22.48 8.05 29.56
N LEU A 124 -23.40 8.86 29.04
CA LEU A 124 -24.06 9.93 29.79
C LEU A 124 -25.02 9.41 30.87
N GLU A 125 -25.37 8.13 30.83
CA GLU A 125 -26.27 7.45 31.77
C GLU A 125 -25.49 6.57 32.76
N ASP A 126 -24.16 6.77 32.86
CA ASP A 126 -23.21 5.99 33.68
C ASP A 126 -23.16 4.48 33.34
N ASN A 127 -23.60 4.07 32.15
CA ASN A 127 -23.44 2.69 31.71
C ASN A 127 -22.00 2.45 31.23
N LEU A 128 -21.42 1.33 31.68
CA LEU A 128 -20.10 0.90 31.25
C LEU A 128 -20.14 0.34 29.82
N ILE A 129 -19.49 1.02 28.89
CA ILE A 129 -19.33 0.61 27.49
C ILE A 129 -17.90 0.13 27.24
N LEU A 130 -17.76 -1.05 26.62
CA LEU A 130 -16.48 -1.65 26.25
C LEU A 130 -16.17 -1.38 24.77
N HIS A 131 -15.09 -0.68 24.50
CA HIS A 131 -14.63 -0.37 23.15
C HIS A 131 -13.40 -1.21 22.79
N PRO A 132 -13.54 -2.25 21.93
CA PRO A 132 -12.40 -3.02 21.45
C PRO A 132 -11.56 -2.17 20.49
N LYS A 133 -10.26 -2.06 20.79
CA LYS A 133 -9.29 -1.36 19.94
C LYS A 133 -8.18 -2.33 19.57
N ALA A 134 -7.75 -2.29 18.32
CA ALA A 134 -6.61 -3.07 17.87
C ALA A 134 -5.77 -2.30 16.87
N HIS A 135 -4.46 -2.53 16.90
CA HIS A 135 -3.56 -2.01 15.87
C HIS A 135 -2.58 -3.11 15.44
N CYS A 136 -2.18 -3.07 14.17
CA CYS A 136 -1.18 -3.98 13.66
C CYS A 136 0.22 -3.46 13.98
N THR A 137 1.12 -4.37 14.34
CA THR A 137 2.53 -4.07 14.63
C THR A 137 3.37 -3.76 13.39
N LYS A 138 2.90 -4.10 12.17
CA LYS A 138 3.67 -3.95 10.92
C LYS A 138 3.04 -3.03 9.88
N CYS A 139 1.72 -2.83 9.90
CA CYS A 139 1.03 -2.08 8.86
C CYS A 139 0.08 -1.06 9.48
N PRO A 140 -0.39 -0.05 8.72
CA PRO A 140 -1.26 1.01 9.26
C PRO A 140 -2.69 0.54 9.58
N PHE A 141 -2.95 -0.77 9.65
CA PHE A 141 -4.26 -1.31 9.99
C PHE A 141 -4.58 -1.06 11.46
N GLN A 142 -5.72 -0.41 11.70
CA GLN A 142 -6.23 -0.09 13.02
C GLN A 142 -7.74 -0.30 13.06
N ILE A 143 -8.21 -0.95 14.12
CA ILE A 143 -9.63 -1.07 14.44
C ILE A 143 -9.98 0.07 15.39
N HIS A 144 -10.73 1.02 14.87
CA HIS A 144 -11.40 2.05 15.64
C HIS A 144 -12.78 1.50 16.03
N SER A 145 -13.20 1.77 17.27
CA SER A 145 -14.51 1.36 17.73
C SER A 145 -15.60 2.22 17.11
#